data_AF-A0A382VV45-F1
#
_entry.id   AF-A0A382VV45-F1
#
_cell.length_a   1.000
_cell.length_b   1.000
_cell.length_c   1.000
_cell.angle_alpha   90.00
_cell.angle_beta   90.00
_cell.angle_gamma   90.00
#
_symmetry.space_group_name_H-M   'P 1'
#
loop_
_entity.id
_entity.type
_entity.pdbx_description
1 polymer ?
#
loop_
_entity_poly.entity_id
_entity_poly.type
_entity_poly.pdbx_seq_one_letter_code
_entity_poly.pdbx_strand_id
1 'polypeptide(L)'
;MMMKQKIFIWLLSALIMITNLNSQSLYKQKSKTLFWGLIKLDKEEEHEDGYWFDKWFKSREFAAPVTFMPVEIRYGLGLNGKFSGSTSSPSAGDMDNWIWYDSEVSPLDQEAKNIAGTAIDIDFGMVNVPNFIMNTSWMNFLTGINYRSSSIIFPKNIPDDWKEGTSISENNIQFKPELKEYLITNTLQWQPF
;
A
#
# COMPACT_ATOMS: atom_id res chain seq x y z
N MET A 1 -10.62 -54.55 66.53
CA MET A 1 -10.11 -54.90 65.17
C MET A 1 -10.88 -54.18 64.04
N MET A 2 -12.20 -53.93 64.16
CA MET A 2 -13.03 -53.26 63.13
C MET A 2 -12.67 -51.81 62.75
N MET A 3 -12.14 -51.00 63.69
CA MET A 3 -11.91 -49.56 63.42
C MET A 3 -10.77 -49.30 62.43
N LYS A 4 -9.70 -50.12 62.49
CA LYS A 4 -8.58 -50.05 61.54
C LYS A 4 -9.00 -50.47 60.13
N GLN A 5 -9.93 -51.41 60.02
CA GLN A 5 -10.45 -51.89 58.74
C GLN A 5 -11.33 -50.84 58.05
N LYS A 6 -12.17 -50.12 58.81
CA LYS A 6 -12.97 -48.99 58.28
C LYS A 6 -12.10 -47.83 57.79
N ILE A 7 -11.03 -47.50 58.53
CA ILE A 7 -10.07 -46.46 58.13
C ILE A 7 -9.33 -46.87 56.85
N PHE A 8 -8.92 -48.13 56.74
CA PHE A 8 -8.27 -48.66 55.55
C PHE A 8 -9.20 -48.64 54.32
N ILE A 9 -10.47 -49.01 54.50
CA ILE A 9 -11.48 -48.94 53.44
C ILE A 9 -11.71 -47.49 53.01
N TRP A 10 -11.78 -46.55 53.95
CA TRP A 10 -11.91 -45.12 53.65
C TRP A 10 -10.71 -44.57 52.86
N LEU A 11 -9.49 -44.93 53.26
CA LEU A 11 -8.27 -44.55 52.57
C LEU A 11 -8.21 -45.13 51.15
N LEU A 12 -8.58 -46.39 50.98
CA LEU A 12 -8.64 -47.05 49.68
C LEU A 12 -9.71 -46.40 48.77
N SER A 13 -10.85 -46.05 49.34
CA SER A 13 -11.94 -45.35 48.62
C SER A 13 -11.50 -43.96 48.15
N ALA A 14 -10.81 -43.21 49.01
CA ALA A 14 -10.25 -41.91 48.68
C ALA A 14 -9.16 -42.02 47.59
N LEU A 15 -8.32 -43.06 47.65
CA LEU A 15 -7.27 -43.30 46.66
C LEU A 15 -7.86 -43.61 45.26
N ILE A 16 -8.92 -44.42 45.20
CA ILE A 16 -9.64 -44.76 43.95
C ILE A 16 -10.32 -43.52 43.34
N MET A 17 -10.81 -42.59 44.16
CA MET A 17 -11.39 -41.32 43.68
C MET A 17 -10.32 -40.40 43.05
N ILE A 18 -9.11 -40.38 43.60
CA ILE A 18 -8.02 -39.52 43.11
C ILE A 18 -7.46 -40.05 41.77
N THR A 19 -7.49 -41.36 41.53
CA THR A 19 -6.99 -41.97 40.29
C THR A 19 -7.96 -41.90 39.10
N ASN A 20 -9.18 -41.38 39.27
CA ASN A 20 -10.17 -41.22 38.21
C ASN A 20 -10.28 -39.80 37.65
N LEU A 21 -9.36 -38.90 38.01
CA LEU A 21 -9.19 -37.61 37.34
C LEU A 21 -8.52 -37.82 35.97
N ASN A 22 -9.24 -38.44 35.05
CA ASN A 22 -8.96 -38.30 33.64
C ASN A 22 -9.22 -36.83 33.30
N SER A 23 -8.14 -36.05 33.18
CA SER A 23 -8.18 -34.80 32.44
C SER A 23 -8.90 -35.10 31.13
N GLN A 24 -10.03 -34.44 30.87
CA GLN A 24 -10.51 -34.32 29.52
C GLN A 24 -9.44 -33.52 28.77
N SER A 25 -8.44 -34.21 28.23
CA SER A 25 -7.75 -33.71 27.06
C SER A 25 -8.83 -33.65 25.99
N LEU A 26 -9.47 -32.48 25.85
CA LEU A 26 -10.05 -32.09 24.58
C LEU A 26 -8.92 -32.29 23.59
N TYR A 27 -8.95 -33.40 22.86
CA TYR A 27 -8.18 -33.55 21.65
C TYR A 27 -8.61 -32.37 20.80
N LYS A 28 -7.83 -31.27 20.83
CA LYS A 28 -8.08 -30.11 19.99
C LYS A 28 -7.87 -30.62 18.57
N GLN A 29 -8.97 -31.00 17.95
CA GLN A 29 -8.96 -31.70 16.68
C GLN A 29 -8.30 -30.76 15.68
N LYS A 30 -7.31 -31.28 14.96
CA LYS A 30 -6.40 -30.48 14.14
C LYS A 30 -7.21 -29.64 13.14
N SER A 31 -7.08 -28.31 13.20
CA SER A 31 -7.79 -27.41 12.28
C SER A 31 -7.43 -27.75 10.84
N LYS A 32 -8.42 -27.72 9.95
CA LYS A 32 -8.18 -28.01 8.54
C LYS A 32 -7.56 -26.78 7.89
N THR A 33 -6.37 -26.95 7.35
CA THR A 33 -5.65 -25.92 6.59
C THR A 33 -5.88 -26.08 5.10
N LEU A 34 -6.26 -25.00 4.43
CA LEU A 34 -6.27 -24.88 2.97
C LEU A 34 -5.11 -23.97 2.53
N PHE A 35 -4.65 -24.14 1.29
CA PHE A 35 -3.54 -23.38 0.68
C PHE A 35 -2.29 -23.29 1.58
N TRP A 36 -1.68 -24.44 1.92
CA TRP A 36 -0.46 -24.51 2.73
C TRP A 36 -0.50 -23.74 4.07
N GLY A 37 -1.68 -23.60 4.67
CA GLY A 37 -1.83 -22.95 5.98
C GLY A 37 -2.31 -21.51 5.97
N LEU A 38 -2.55 -20.92 4.78
CA LEU A 38 -3.08 -19.56 4.63
C LEU A 38 -4.53 -19.41 5.11
N ILE A 39 -5.31 -20.50 5.08
CA ILE A 39 -6.70 -20.50 5.55
C ILE A 39 -6.85 -21.64 6.56
N LYS A 40 -7.14 -21.29 7.81
CA LYS A 40 -7.48 -22.24 8.89
C LYS A 40 -8.99 -22.23 9.08
N LEU A 41 -9.62 -23.37 8.86
CA LEU A 41 -11.04 -23.57 9.11
C LEU A 41 -11.20 -24.23 10.48
N ASP A 42 -11.58 -23.44 11.47
CA ASP A 42 -12.09 -23.94 12.74
C ASP A 42 -13.53 -24.41 12.56
N LYS A 43 -13.88 -25.55 13.15
CA LYS A 43 -15.23 -26.15 13.03
C LYS A 43 -16.15 -25.67 14.15
N GLU A 44 -17.33 -25.19 13.72
CA GLU A 44 -18.63 -25.18 14.39
C GLU A 44 -18.62 -24.86 15.90
N GLU A 45 -18.41 -23.59 16.22
CA GLU A 45 -18.93 -23.00 17.47
C GLU A 45 -20.18 -22.19 17.11
N GLU A 46 -21.16 -22.08 18.01
CA GLU A 46 -22.28 -21.15 17.83
C GLU A 46 -21.71 -19.76 17.60
N HIS A 47 -21.89 -19.28 16.37
CA HIS A 47 -21.29 -18.04 15.91
C HIS A 47 -22.06 -16.87 16.52
N GLU A 48 -21.38 -16.10 17.37
CA GLU A 48 -21.90 -14.83 17.89
C GLU A 48 -22.32 -13.91 16.72
N ASP A 49 -23.28 -13.02 16.98
CA ASP A 49 -23.70 -12.03 15.98
C ASP A 49 -22.49 -11.21 15.51
N GLY A 50 -22.22 -11.27 14.20
CA GLY A 50 -21.03 -10.64 13.61
C GLY A 50 -19.82 -11.56 13.46
N TYR A 51 -19.86 -12.84 13.86
CA TYR A 51 -18.74 -13.79 13.71
C TYR A 51 -18.13 -13.80 12.31
N TRP A 52 -18.95 -13.85 11.26
CA TRP A 52 -18.44 -13.87 9.88
C TRP A 52 -17.79 -12.52 9.51
N PHE A 53 -18.34 -11.41 10.00
CA PHE A 53 -17.73 -10.10 9.81
C PHE A 53 -16.38 -10.03 10.51
N ASP A 54 -16.31 -10.45 11.77
CA ASP A 54 -15.08 -10.45 12.56
C ASP A 54 -14.05 -11.45 12.02
N LYS A 55 -14.49 -12.60 11.50
CA LYS A 55 -13.62 -13.60 10.87
C LYS A 55 -12.98 -13.08 9.59
N TRP A 56 -13.71 -12.39 8.72
CA TRP A 56 -13.15 -11.87 7.48
C TRP A 56 -12.40 -10.55 7.66
N PHE A 57 -12.85 -9.70 8.58
CA PHE A 57 -12.35 -8.32 8.71
C PHE A 57 -11.49 -8.07 9.95
N LYS A 58 -11.67 -8.79 11.07
CA LYS A 58 -10.91 -8.54 12.32
C LYS A 58 -9.88 -9.63 12.68
N SER A 59 -10.03 -10.87 12.19
CA SER A 59 -9.26 -12.04 12.66
C SER A 59 -7.75 -12.06 12.34
N ARG A 60 -7.24 -11.02 11.67
CA ARG A 60 -5.88 -10.97 11.14
C ARG A 60 -5.17 -9.72 11.64
N GLU A 61 -4.85 -9.73 12.93
CA GLU A 61 -3.96 -8.72 13.53
C GLU A 61 -2.53 -9.00 13.09
N PHE A 62 -2.12 -8.41 11.96
CA PHE A 62 -0.70 -8.22 11.64
C PHE A 62 -0.22 -6.87 12.23
N ALA A 63 1.09 -6.62 12.13
CA ALA A 63 1.86 -5.50 12.69
C ALA A 63 1.05 -4.21 12.97
N ALA A 64 1.40 -3.50 14.05
CA ALA A 64 0.67 -2.31 14.52
C ALA A 64 0.17 -1.43 13.35
N PRO A 65 -1.16 -1.26 13.19
CA PRO A 65 -1.72 -0.57 12.02
C PRO A 65 -1.23 0.86 11.97
N VAL A 66 -0.94 1.36 10.77
CA VAL A 66 -0.72 2.79 10.56
C VAL A 66 -2.09 3.43 10.58
N THR A 67 -2.49 4.01 11.71
CA THR A 67 -3.83 4.58 11.89
C THR A 67 -3.95 5.97 11.26
N PHE A 68 -2.89 6.77 11.39
CA PHE A 68 -2.82 8.14 10.91
C PHE A 68 -1.39 8.50 10.52
N MET A 69 -1.24 9.17 9.39
CA MET A 69 0.03 9.73 8.93
C MET A 69 -0.18 11.24 8.66
N PRO A 70 0.43 12.12 9.46
CA PRO A 70 0.14 13.56 9.38
C PRO A 70 0.66 14.18 8.08
N VAL A 71 1.87 13.78 7.66
CA VAL A 71 2.54 14.28 6.46
C VAL A 71 3.41 13.18 5.86
N GLU A 72 3.36 13.03 4.54
CA GLU A 72 4.34 12.28 3.74
C GLU A 72 4.93 13.22 2.68
N ILE A 73 6.25 13.26 2.53
CA ILE A 73 6.91 14.08 1.51
C ILE A 73 7.72 13.16 0.61
N ARG A 74 7.45 13.22 -0.69
CA ARG A 74 8.24 12.57 -1.73
C ARG A 74 8.87 13.64 -2.61
N TYR A 75 10.18 13.53 -2.81
CA TYR A 75 10.91 14.38 -3.75
C TYR A 75 11.64 13.49 -4.74
N GLY A 76 11.48 13.77 -6.03
CA GLY A 76 12.01 12.97 -7.11
C GLY A 76 12.74 13.80 -8.15
N LEU A 77 13.77 13.20 -8.74
CA LEU A 77 14.42 13.64 -9.97
C LEU A 77 14.11 12.59 -11.05
N GLY A 78 13.76 13.04 -12.25
CA GLY A 78 13.37 12.13 -13.32
C GLY A 78 13.49 12.73 -14.70
N LEU A 79 13.31 11.90 -15.73
CA LEU A 79 13.24 12.31 -17.13
C LEU A 79 11.79 12.10 -17.62
N ASN A 80 11.18 13.15 -18.16
CA ASN A 80 9.85 13.12 -18.76
C ASN A 80 9.95 12.74 -20.24
N GLY A 81 10.35 11.51 -20.52
CA GLY A 81 10.63 11.09 -21.89
C GLY A 81 10.72 9.58 -22.07
N LYS A 82 11.04 9.17 -23.30
CA LYS A 82 11.30 7.78 -23.64
C LYS A 82 12.76 7.46 -23.40
N PHE A 83 13.01 6.46 -22.56
CA PHE A 83 14.32 5.82 -22.47
C PHE A 83 14.53 4.93 -23.70
N SER A 84 15.67 5.09 -24.34
CA SER A 84 16.08 4.36 -25.54
C SER A 84 17.57 4.00 -25.45
N GLY A 85 18.08 3.31 -26.47
CA GLY A 85 19.48 2.90 -26.52
C GLY A 85 19.75 1.55 -25.84
N SER A 86 21.01 1.28 -25.56
CA SER A 86 21.50 0.02 -25.00
C SER A 86 22.11 0.25 -23.61
N THR A 87 22.38 -0.81 -22.84
CA THR A 87 23.06 -0.70 -21.54
C THR A 87 24.41 0.00 -21.64
N SER A 88 25.12 -0.12 -22.77
CA SER A 88 26.40 0.54 -23.02
C SER A 88 26.27 1.95 -23.61
N SER A 89 25.07 2.34 -24.07
CA SER A 89 24.80 3.65 -24.68
C SER A 89 23.34 4.07 -24.42
N PRO A 90 22.99 4.41 -23.17
CA PRO A 90 21.63 4.83 -22.84
C PRO A 90 21.35 6.21 -23.44
N SER A 91 20.14 6.40 -23.96
CA SER A 91 19.64 7.68 -24.46
C SER A 91 18.25 7.97 -23.88
N ALA A 92 17.92 9.24 -23.79
CA ALA A 92 16.59 9.70 -23.41
C ALA A 92 16.23 10.93 -24.24
N GLY A 93 14.99 10.97 -24.70
CA GLY A 93 14.44 12.04 -25.52
C GLY A 93 12.93 12.02 -25.47
N ASP A 94 12.29 12.67 -26.44
CA ASP A 94 10.84 12.74 -26.48
C ASP A 94 10.13 11.39 -26.53
N MET A 95 8.90 11.36 -26.01
CA MET A 95 8.03 10.21 -26.11
C MET A 95 7.32 10.20 -27.46
N ASP A 96 7.48 9.09 -28.18
CA ASP A 96 6.78 8.87 -29.44
C ASP A 96 5.26 9.04 -29.25
N ASN A 97 4.63 9.88 -30.08
CA ASN A 97 3.19 10.10 -30.12
C ASN A 97 2.56 10.72 -28.86
N TRP A 98 3.32 11.40 -28.00
CA TRP A 98 2.77 12.13 -26.84
C TRP A 98 2.55 13.62 -27.13
N ILE A 99 3.27 14.16 -28.11
CA ILE A 99 3.07 15.51 -28.63
C ILE A 99 2.67 15.36 -30.10
N TRP A 100 1.53 15.93 -30.47
CA TRP A 100 1.07 16.00 -31.85
C TRP A 100 1.31 17.40 -32.39
N TYR A 101 1.87 17.46 -33.59
CA TYR A 101 2.15 18.71 -34.28
C TYR A 101 1.27 18.79 -35.52
N ASP A 102 0.84 20.00 -35.84
CA ASP A 102 0.20 20.26 -37.13
C ASP A 102 1.21 20.05 -38.27
N SER A 103 0.72 19.70 -39.46
CA SER A 103 1.57 19.33 -40.60
C SER A 103 2.49 20.46 -41.09
N GLU A 104 2.16 21.71 -40.76
CA GLU A 104 2.89 22.91 -41.17
C GLU A 104 3.84 23.42 -40.09
N VAL A 105 3.93 22.73 -38.94
CA VAL A 105 4.69 23.17 -37.77
C VAL A 105 5.85 22.23 -37.49
N SER A 106 7.01 22.82 -37.20
CA SER A 106 8.23 22.12 -36.82
C SER A 106 8.06 21.42 -35.47
N PRO A 107 8.33 20.10 -35.38
CA PRO A 107 8.34 19.40 -34.10
C PRO A 107 9.39 19.96 -33.14
N LEU A 108 9.06 20.03 -31.85
CA LEU A 108 10.05 20.25 -30.80
C LEU A 108 10.76 18.92 -30.53
N ASP A 109 12.04 18.83 -30.88
CA ASP A 109 12.92 17.69 -30.58
C ASP A 109 13.67 17.96 -29.27
N GLN A 110 13.46 17.20 -28.20
CA GLN A 110 14.06 17.43 -26.89
C GLN A 110 15.13 16.38 -26.55
N GLU A 111 16.26 16.85 -26.03
CA GLU A 111 17.32 15.99 -25.50
C GLU A 111 17.05 15.62 -24.03
N ALA A 112 17.77 14.62 -23.51
CA ALA A 112 17.71 14.21 -22.10
C ALA A 112 17.78 15.36 -21.09
N LYS A 113 18.58 16.40 -21.36
CA LYS A 113 18.70 17.58 -20.48
C LYS A 113 17.40 18.41 -20.42
N ASN A 114 16.64 18.43 -21.51
CA ASN A 114 15.45 19.25 -21.65
C ASN A 114 14.23 18.61 -21.00
N ILE A 115 14.19 17.28 -20.94
CA ILE A 115 13.14 16.51 -20.28
C ILE A 115 13.44 16.21 -18.81
N ALA A 116 14.65 16.53 -18.34
CA ALA A 116 15.04 16.35 -16.94
C ALA A 116 14.27 17.33 -16.04
N GLY A 117 13.64 16.79 -15.01
CA GLY A 117 12.76 17.54 -14.12
C GLY A 117 12.84 17.10 -12.66
N THR A 118 12.23 17.91 -11.82
CA THR A 118 12.01 17.64 -10.41
C THR A 118 10.53 17.51 -10.14
N ALA A 119 10.18 16.70 -9.15
CA ALA A 119 8.82 16.58 -8.66
C ALA A 119 8.82 16.57 -7.13
N ILE A 120 7.89 17.30 -6.54
CA ILE A 120 7.56 17.25 -5.12
C ILE A 120 6.11 16.81 -4.96
N ASP A 121 5.89 15.88 -4.05
CA ASP A 121 4.59 15.32 -3.74
C ASP A 121 4.43 15.31 -2.22
N ILE A 122 3.38 15.94 -1.70
CA ILE A 122 3.15 16.07 -0.27
C ILE A 122 1.75 15.60 0.05
N ASP A 123 1.65 14.49 0.79
CA ASP A 123 0.39 14.00 1.32
C ASP A 123 0.18 14.55 2.74
N PHE A 124 -1.03 14.99 3.05
CA PHE A 124 -1.42 15.57 4.33
C PHE A 124 -2.61 14.82 4.91
N GLY A 125 -2.57 14.60 6.22
CA GLY A 125 -3.71 14.11 7.01
C GLY A 125 -4.23 12.75 6.53
N MET A 126 -3.31 11.84 6.24
CA MET A 126 -3.60 10.51 5.70
C MET A 126 -4.23 9.64 6.80
N VAL A 127 -5.52 9.31 6.66
CA VAL A 127 -6.28 8.49 7.62
C VAL A 127 -6.49 7.09 7.05
N ASN A 128 -6.22 6.05 7.84
CA ASN A 128 -6.48 4.67 7.45
C ASN A 128 -7.97 4.35 7.58
N VAL A 129 -8.67 4.30 6.46
CA VAL A 129 -10.14 4.14 6.41
C VAL A 129 -10.61 2.79 6.99
N PRO A 130 -10.04 1.63 6.60
CA PRO A 130 -10.36 0.36 7.24
C PRO A 130 -10.16 0.36 8.76
N ASN A 131 -9.04 0.92 9.22
CA ASN A 131 -8.79 1.01 10.66
C ASN A 131 -9.81 1.92 11.36
N PHE A 132 -10.14 3.08 10.77
CA PHE A 132 -11.09 4.02 11.34
C PHE A 132 -12.51 3.46 11.46
N ILE A 133 -13.00 2.74 10.45
CA ILE A 133 -14.38 2.23 10.41
C ILE A 133 -14.53 0.90 11.14
N MET A 134 -13.57 -0.01 10.97
CA MET A 134 -13.70 -1.41 11.37
C MET A 134 -12.71 -1.84 12.46
N ASN A 135 -11.78 -0.96 12.87
CA ASN A 135 -10.68 -1.24 13.79
C ASN A 135 -9.80 -2.42 13.36
N THR A 136 -9.48 -2.48 12.06
CA THR A 136 -8.75 -3.60 11.44
C THR A 136 -7.32 -3.21 11.08
N SER A 137 -6.38 -4.17 11.08
CA SER A 137 -4.97 -3.94 10.70
C SER A 137 -4.47 -4.74 9.49
N TRP A 138 -5.31 -5.57 8.85
CA TRP A 138 -4.90 -6.42 7.73
C TRP A 138 -4.65 -5.67 6.42
N MET A 139 -5.10 -4.41 6.31
CA MET A 139 -4.90 -3.54 5.15
C MET A 139 -4.79 -2.10 5.61
N ASN A 140 -3.71 -1.44 5.19
CA ASN A 140 -3.55 0.00 5.35
C ASN A 140 -3.98 0.66 4.05
N PHE A 141 -5.18 1.24 4.05
CA PHE A 141 -5.68 2.07 2.96
C PHE A 141 -5.82 3.50 3.49
N LEU A 142 -4.79 4.30 3.25
CA LEU A 142 -4.70 5.67 3.74
C LEU A 142 -5.28 6.63 2.71
N THR A 143 -6.27 7.42 3.12
CA THR A 143 -6.86 8.48 2.29
C THR A 143 -6.52 9.84 2.90
N GLY A 144 -6.11 10.78 2.07
CA GLY A 144 -5.75 12.13 2.49
C GLY A 144 -5.82 13.14 1.36
N ILE A 145 -5.26 14.33 1.60
CA ILE A 145 -5.14 15.40 0.59
C ILE A 145 -3.70 15.46 0.13
N ASN A 146 -3.50 15.64 -1.16
CA ASN A 146 -2.18 15.70 -1.77
C ASN A 146 -1.95 17.05 -2.46
N TYR A 147 -0.74 17.56 -2.32
CA TYR A 147 -0.18 18.63 -3.14
C TYR A 147 0.96 18.07 -3.99
N ARG A 148 0.84 18.21 -5.31
CA ARG A 148 1.88 17.80 -6.25
C ARG A 148 2.36 18.99 -7.06
N SER A 149 3.67 19.09 -7.24
CA SER A 149 4.25 20.01 -8.20
C SER A 149 5.44 19.40 -8.92
N SER A 150 5.55 19.65 -10.23
CA SER A 150 6.70 19.25 -11.03
C SER A 150 7.04 20.30 -12.08
N SER A 151 8.33 20.35 -12.45
CA SER A 151 8.84 21.23 -13.50
C SER A 151 10.10 20.61 -14.10
N ILE A 152 10.36 20.92 -15.37
CA ILE A 152 11.66 20.66 -15.97
C ILE A 152 12.71 21.71 -15.54
N ILE A 153 13.98 21.30 -15.52
CA ILE A 153 15.10 22.11 -15.03
C ILE A 153 15.68 22.99 -16.15
N PHE A 154 15.89 22.41 -17.34
CA PHE A 154 16.53 23.09 -18.48
C PHE A 154 15.63 23.09 -19.72
N PRO A 155 14.56 23.88 -19.75
CA PRO A 155 13.61 23.88 -20.85
C PRO A 155 14.24 24.25 -22.20
N LYS A 156 13.75 23.65 -23.29
CA LYS A 156 14.23 23.92 -24.65
C LYS A 156 13.52 25.13 -25.24
N ASN A 157 14.22 25.91 -26.07
CA ASN A 157 13.59 26.99 -26.82
C ASN A 157 12.58 26.42 -27.83
N ILE A 158 11.45 27.09 -27.99
CA ILE A 158 10.47 26.71 -29.03
C ILE A 158 11.00 27.05 -30.43
N PRO A 159 10.60 26.29 -31.46
CA PRO A 159 10.84 26.63 -32.86
C PRO A 159 10.31 28.03 -33.24
N ASP A 160 10.91 28.67 -34.25
CA ASP A 160 10.57 30.05 -34.63
C ASP A 160 9.20 30.17 -35.31
N ASP A 161 8.76 29.14 -36.03
CA ASP A 161 7.44 29.05 -36.65
C ASP A 161 6.30 29.02 -35.61
N TRP A 162 6.56 28.59 -34.38
CA TRP A 162 5.58 28.66 -33.28
C TRP A 162 5.28 30.12 -32.84
N LYS A 163 6.11 31.08 -33.26
CA LYS A 163 5.97 32.50 -32.92
C LYS A 163 5.16 33.26 -33.98
N GLU A 164 4.84 32.65 -35.11
CA GLU A 164 4.15 33.31 -36.21
C GLU A 164 2.77 33.83 -35.75
N GLY A 165 2.51 35.13 -35.97
CA GLY A 165 1.29 35.79 -35.50
C GLY A 165 1.26 36.19 -34.02
N THR A 166 2.32 35.93 -33.26
CA THR A 166 2.44 36.39 -31.86
C THR A 166 3.15 37.76 -31.79
N SER A 167 2.75 38.62 -30.84
CA SER A 167 3.45 39.89 -30.58
C SER A 167 4.69 39.73 -29.69
N ILE A 168 5.14 38.49 -29.47
CA ILE A 168 6.19 38.18 -28.51
C ILE A 168 7.53 38.49 -29.16
N SER A 169 8.13 39.63 -28.78
CA SER A 169 9.42 40.11 -29.31
C SER A 169 10.64 39.42 -28.70
N GLU A 170 10.43 38.41 -27.86
CA GLU A 170 11.50 37.77 -27.08
C GLU A 170 12.12 36.60 -27.83
N ASN A 171 13.44 36.65 -28.02
CA ASN A 171 14.18 35.64 -28.75
C ASN A 171 14.31 34.29 -28.00
N ASN A 172 13.85 34.19 -26.74
CA ASN A 172 14.12 33.06 -25.84
C ASN A 172 12.86 32.48 -25.19
N ILE A 173 11.78 32.30 -25.96
CA ILE A 173 10.61 31.58 -25.46
C ILE A 173 10.96 30.09 -25.33
N GLN A 174 10.62 29.50 -24.19
CA GLN A 174 10.97 28.13 -23.84
C GLN A 174 9.74 27.28 -23.59
N PHE A 175 9.78 26.03 -24.04
CA PHE A 175 8.79 25.03 -23.68
C PHE A 175 9.08 24.54 -22.26
N LYS A 176 8.30 25.05 -21.28
CA LYS A 176 8.45 24.73 -19.87
C LYS A 176 7.14 24.15 -19.29
N PRO A 177 6.88 22.84 -19.46
CA PRO A 177 5.77 22.19 -18.79
C PRO A 177 5.97 22.25 -17.27
N GLU A 178 4.94 22.74 -16.58
CA GLU A 178 4.85 22.79 -15.14
C GLU A 178 3.52 22.19 -14.68
N LEU A 179 3.56 21.44 -13.58
CA LEU A 179 2.39 20.86 -12.95
C LEU A 179 2.26 21.41 -11.54
N LYS A 180 1.03 21.76 -11.17
CA LYS A 180 0.66 22.14 -9.81
C LYS A 180 -0.78 21.72 -9.54
N GLU A 181 -0.94 20.71 -8.68
CA GLU A 181 -2.23 20.05 -8.47
C GLU A 181 -2.52 19.85 -6.99
N TYR A 182 -3.82 19.86 -6.68
CA TYR A 182 -4.36 19.49 -5.38
C TYR A 182 -5.32 18.32 -5.60
N LEU A 183 -5.05 17.19 -4.95
CA LEU A 183 -5.70 15.91 -5.24
C LEU A 183 -6.20 15.27 -3.95
N ILE A 184 -7.13 14.32 -4.08
CA ILE A 184 -7.36 13.32 -3.04
C ILE A 184 -6.39 12.17 -3.33
N THR A 185 -5.60 11.78 -2.34
CA THR A 185 -4.65 10.67 -2.46
C THR A 185 -5.15 9.43 -1.74
N ASN A 186 -4.80 8.27 -2.28
CA ASN A 186 -5.07 6.98 -1.69
C ASN A 186 -3.80 6.13 -1.76
N THR A 187 -3.25 5.77 -0.61
CA THR A 187 -2.08 4.88 -0.51
C THR A 187 -2.54 3.54 0.01
N LEU A 188 -2.37 2.50 -0.81
CA LEU A 188 -2.57 1.11 -0.41
C LEU A 188 -1.22 0.52 -0.02
N GLN A 189 -1.06 0.22 1.25
CA GLN A 189 0.00 -0.67 1.70
C GLN A 189 -0.61 -2.05 1.95
N TRP A 190 -0.42 -2.92 0.98
CA TRP A 190 -0.75 -4.33 1.11
C TRP A 190 0.47 -5.09 1.64
N GLN A 191 0.28 -5.78 2.76
CA GLN A 191 1.28 -6.67 3.34
C GLN A 191 0.82 -8.12 3.08
N PRO A 192 1.27 -8.74 1.97
CA PRO A 192 1.08 -10.17 1.77
C PRO A 192 1.92 -10.94 2.80
N PHE A 193 1.36 -12.06 3.26
CA PHE A 193 1.83 -12.91 4.36
C PHE A 193 3.25 -13.45 4.16
#